data_AF-A0A0C9UY85-F1
#
_entry.id   AF-A0A0C9UY85-F1
#
_cell.length_a   1.000
_cell.length_b   1.000
_cell.length_c   1.000
_cell.angle_alpha   90.00
_cell.angle_beta   90.00
_cell.angle_gamma   90.00
#
_symmetry.space_group_name_H-M   'P 1'
#
loop_
_entity.id
_entity.type
_entity.pdbx_description
1 polymer ?
#
loop_
_entity_poly.entity_id
_entity_poly.type
_entity_poly.pdbx_seq_one_letter_code
_entity_poly.pdbx_strand_id
1 'polypeptide(L)'
;MPLTLSNVHEDYDIKSPPPHPGQSWTRFVCVSDTHSRAYDVPPGDVLLHAGDLSMRGSLGALQKTVKWIKTLPHPVKILIAGNHDVCLDKDLMGQFDPREGKMLQDAIDLVRGEEAQKSGLHYLEYEATSFVCRGRKWKVFGSPAAPFYNYEGAFQYTDEDGAY
;
A
#
# COMPACT_ATOMS: atom_id res chain seq x y z
N MET A 1 -20.12 18.62 -24.10
CA MET A 1 -18.69 18.50 -23.76
C MET A 1 -18.37 17.02 -23.65
N PRO A 2 -17.24 16.52 -24.17
CA PRO A 2 -16.86 15.14 -23.93
C PRO A 2 -16.64 14.97 -22.43
N LEU A 3 -17.30 13.98 -21.83
CA LEU A 3 -17.06 13.57 -20.44
C LEU A 3 -15.65 12.97 -20.40
N THR A 4 -14.68 13.69 -19.86
CA THR A 4 -13.42 13.06 -19.45
C THR A 4 -13.75 12.02 -18.38
N LEU A 5 -13.40 10.76 -18.65
CA LEU A 5 -13.68 9.64 -17.74
C LEU A 5 -12.75 9.64 -16.52
N SER A 6 -11.57 10.26 -16.65
CA SER A 6 -10.57 10.46 -15.60
C SER A 6 -9.66 11.64 -15.93
N ASN A 7 -9.01 12.20 -14.91
CA ASN A 7 -7.92 13.16 -15.04
C ASN A 7 -6.73 12.60 -14.27
N VAL A 8 -5.53 12.58 -14.88
CA VAL A 8 -4.30 12.10 -14.25
C VAL A 8 -3.33 13.27 -14.16
N HIS A 9 -2.67 13.42 -13.01
CA HIS A 9 -1.70 14.46 -12.75
C HIS A 9 -0.43 13.82 -12.20
N GLU A 10 0.63 13.80 -13.00
CA GLU A 10 1.93 13.23 -12.65
C GLU A 10 2.90 14.28 -12.09
N ASP A 11 2.71 15.56 -12.49
CA ASP A 11 3.51 16.69 -12.03
C ASP A 11 2.59 17.84 -11.56
N TYR A 12 2.83 18.33 -10.35
CA TYR A 12 2.16 19.46 -9.72
C TYR A 12 2.93 19.92 -8.48
N ASP A 13 2.74 21.18 -8.08
CA ASP A 13 3.22 21.65 -6.78
C ASP A 13 2.38 21.01 -5.66
N ILE A 14 3.03 20.26 -4.78
CA ILE A 14 2.41 19.61 -3.62
C ILE A 14 1.69 20.60 -2.69
N LYS A 15 2.12 21.86 -2.66
CA LYS A 15 1.48 22.95 -1.88
C LYS A 15 0.24 23.52 -2.58
N SER A 16 0.06 23.23 -3.87
CA SER A 16 -1.07 23.67 -4.67
C SER A 16 -1.58 22.52 -5.56
N PRO A 17 -2.12 21.44 -4.96
CA PRO A 17 -2.55 20.27 -5.72
C PRO A 17 -3.71 20.63 -6.67
N PRO A 18 -3.84 19.91 -7.80
CA PRO A 18 -4.91 20.15 -8.77
C PRO A 18 -6.29 20.15 -8.10
N PRO A 19 -7.19 21.10 -8.42
CA PRO A 19 -8.46 21.25 -7.71
C PRO A 19 -9.36 20.02 -7.86
N HIS A 20 -10.14 19.73 -6.82
CA HIS A 20 -11.12 18.64 -6.87
C HIS A 20 -12.25 18.96 -7.86
N PRO A 21 -12.52 18.14 -8.89
CA PRO A 21 -13.50 18.48 -9.93
C PRO A 21 -14.96 18.54 -9.44
N GLY A 22 -15.24 18.01 -8.25
CA GLY A 22 -16.54 18.12 -7.57
C GLY A 22 -16.94 16.83 -6.86
N GLN A 23 -18.08 16.85 -6.15
CA GLN A 23 -18.51 15.77 -5.25
C GLN A 23 -18.76 14.41 -5.94
N SER A 24 -18.97 14.39 -7.26
CA SER A 24 -19.17 13.15 -8.03
C SER A 24 -17.87 12.44 -8.43
N TRP A 25 -16.73 13.07 -8.19
CA TRP A 25 -15.41 12.51 -8.50
C TRP A 25 -14.78 11.88 -7.26
N THR A 26 -14.03 10.80 -7.46
CA THR A 26 -13.17 10.21 -6.43
C THR A 26 -11.73 10.58 -6.76
N ARG A 27 -11.02 11.18 -5.81
CA ARG A 27 -9.59 11.47 -5.94
C ARG A 27 -8.77 10.34 -5.31
N PHE A 28 -8.06 9.61 -6.17
CA PHE A 28 -7.01 8.68 -5.77
C PHE A 28 -5.69 9.44 -5.67
N VAL A 29 -4.93 9.16 -4.62
CA VAL A 29 -3.55 9.61 -4.43
C VAL A 29 -2.67 8.38 -4.40
N CYS A 30 -1.79 8.24 -5.39
CA CYS A 30 -0.93 7.07 -5.55
C CYS A 30 0.48 7.41 -5.10
N VAL A 31 1.04 6.58 -4.23
CA VAL A 31 2.43 6.65 -3.74
C VAL A 31 3.03 5.25 -3.78
N SER A 32 4.35 5.14 -3.71
CA SER A 32 5.07 3.87 -3.68
C SER A 32 6.49 4.10 -3.14
N ASP A 33 7.24 3.03 -2.88
CA ASP A 33 8.70 3.07 -2.67
C ASP A 33 9.12 4.02 -1.55
N THR A 34 8.33 4.07 -0.48
CA THR A 34 8.57 5.02 0.61
C THR A 34 9.74 4.60 1.46
N HIS A 35 10.07 3.30 1.52
CA HIS A 35 11.24 2.75 2.20
C HIS A 35 11.48 3.37 3.59
N SER A 36 10.45 3.32 4.45
CA SER A 36 10.51 3.85 5.82
C SER A 36 10.65 5.38 5.95
N ARG A 37 10.31 6.13 4.90
CA ARG A 37 10.26 7.60 4.92
C ARG A 37 8.83 8.11 4.88
N ALA A 38 8.67 9.36 5.32
CA ALA A 38 7.42 10.10 5.26
C ALA A 38 7.56 11.24 4.25
N TYR A 39 6.48 11.54 3.55
CA TYR A 39 6.43 12.60 2.54
C TYR A 39 5.19 13.46 2.74
N ASP A 40 5.22 14.67 2.17
CA ASP A 40 4.02 15.47 1.99
C ASP A 40 3.14 14.80 0.95
N VAL A 41 1.88 14.56 1.31
CA VAL A 41 0.89 13.88 0.45
C VAL A 41 -0.33 14.78 0.38
N PRO A 42 -0.84 15.11 -0.82
CA PRO A 42 -2.00 15.98 -0.92
C PRO A 42 -3.24 15.28 -0.36
N PRO A 43 -4.27 16.01 0.06
CA PRO A 43 -5.52 15.40 0.45
C PRO A 43 -6.19 14.69 -0.73
N GLY A 44 -6.82 13.57 -0.45
CA GLY A 44 -7.60 12.79 -1.40
C GLY A 44 -8.64 11.94 -0.69
N ASP A 45 -9.45 11.26 -1.48
CA ASP A 45 -10.47 10.37 -0.95
C ASP A 45 -9.91 8.96 -0.65
N VAL A 46 -8.95 8.52 -1.46
CA VAL A 46 -8.36 7.19 -1.38
C VAL A 46 -6.85 7.32 -1.57
N LEU A 47 -6.07 6.80 -0.62
CA LEU A 47 -4.64 6.60 -0.78
C LEU A 47 -4.37 5.20 -1.30
N LEU A 48 -3.52 5.06 -2.33
CA LEU A 48 -2.97 3.79 -2.79
C LEU A 48 -1.46 3.81 -2.57
N HIS A 49 -0.92 2.82 -1.85
CA HIS A 49 0.53 2.59 -1.73
C HIS A 49 0.92 1.31 -2.46
N ALA A 50 1.72 1.44 -3.51
CA ALA A 50 1.99 0.36 -4.48
C ALA A 50 3.25 -0.48 -4.15
N GLY A 51 3.50 -0.75 -2.87
CA GLY A 51 4.63 -1.60 -2.43
C GLY A 51 5.84 -0.83 -1.90
N ASP A 52 6.82 -1.59 -1.40
CA ASP A 52 8.08 -1.10 -0.84
C ASP A 52 7.89 -0.09 0.31
N LEU A 53 7.11 -0.54 1.30
CA LEU A 53 6.83 0.22 2.51
C LEU A 53 8.08 0.37 3.37
N SER A 54 8.93 -0.65 3.43
CA SER A 54 10.11 -0.72 4.29
C SER A 54 11.42 -0.64 3.51
N MET A 55 12.50 -0.20 4.16
CA MET A 55 13.82 -0.09 3.49
C MET A 55 14.51 -1.46 3.32
N ARG A 56 14.34 -2.37 4.28
CA ARG A 56 15.01 -3.69 4.34
C ARG A 56 14.19 -4.73 5.12
N GLY A 57 12.87 -4.66 5.03
CA GLY A 57 12.00 -5.73 5.56
C GLY A 57 12.02 -5.94 7.06
N SER A 58 12.46 -4.97 7.88
CA SER A 58 12.37 -5.10 9.34
C SER A 58 11.04 -4.55 9.87
N LEU A 59 10.53 -5.15 10.95
CA LEU A 59 9.30 -4.68 11.60
C LEU A 59 9.36 -3.20 11.98
N GLY A 60 10.48 -2.72 12.53
CA GLY A 60 10.63 -1.31 12.89
C GLY A 60 10.67 -0.37 11.69
N ALA A 61 11.16 -0.85 10.53
CA ALA A 61 11.15 -0.12 9.28
C ALA A 61 9.72 -0.01 8.72
N LEU A 62 8.95 -1.11 8.73
CA LEU A 62 7.54 -1.13 8.36
C LEU A 62 6.69 -0.23 9.27
N GLN A 63 6.92 -0.30 10.59
CA GLN A 63 6.18 0.49 11.59
C GLN A 63 6.27 2.01 11.35
N LYS A 64 7.43 2.51 10.89
CA LYS A 64 7.59 3.94 10.55
C LYS A 64 6.62 4.36 9.44
N THR A 65 6.57 3.59 8.36
CA THR A 65 5.71 3.87 7.20
C THR A 65 4.24 3.72 7.57
N VAL A 66 3.85 2.61 8.20
CA VAL A 66 2.45 2.39 8.58
C VAL A 66 1.97 3.48 9.53
N LYS A 67 2.77 3.85 10.54
CA LYS A 67 2.43 4.95 11.46
C LYS A 67 2.20 6.25 10.72
N TRP A 68 3.08 6.62 9.78
CA TRP A 68 2.90 7.82 8.95
C TRP A 68 1.63 7.73 8.09
N ILE A 69 1.40 6.61 7.38
CA ILE A 69 0.22 6.41 6.54
C ILE A 69 -1.07 6.59 7.35
N LYS A 70 -1.13 6.07 8.58
CA LYS A 70 -2.30 6.20 9.48
C LYS A 70 -2.61 7.66 9.84
N THR A 71 -1.64 8.57 9.78
CA THR A 71 -1.85 10.02 10.04
C THR A 71 -2.43 10.76 8.83
N LEU A 72 -2.38 10.17 7.63
CA LEU A 72 -2.83 10.85 6.41
C LEU A 72 -4.37 10.99 6.41
N PRO A 73 -4.90 12.10 5.88
CA PRO A 73 -6.31 12.46 6.00
C PRO A 73 -7.27 11.62 5.14
N HIS A 74 -6.74 10.69 4.34
CA HIS A 74 -7.50 9.84 3.42
C HIS A 74 -8.41 8.87 4.19
N PRO A 75 -9.73 8.89 4.01
CA PRO A 75 -10.63 7.97 4.69
C PRO A 75 -10.39 6.48 4.36
N VAL A 76 -9.94 6.20 3.14
CA VAL A 76 -9.58 4.85 2.67
C VAL A 76 -8.10 4.84 2.28
N LYS A 77 -7.35 3.86 2.78
CA LYS A 77 -5.92 3.69 2.51
C LYS A 77 -5.69 2.24 2.12
N ILE A 78 -5.25 1.99 0.89
CA ILE A 78 -5.02 0.64 0.38
C ILE A 78 -3.52 0.46 0.15
N LEU A 79 -2.96 -0.61 0.69
CA LEU A 79 -1.53 -0.89 0.66
C LEU A 79 -1.32 -2.30 0.12
N ILE A 80 -0.27 -2.47 -0.66
CA ILE A 80 0.35 -3.76 -0.95
C ILE A 80 1.79 -3.74 -0.42
N ALA A 81 2.37 -4.91 -0.20
CA ALA A 81 3.81 -5.07 0.01
C ALA A 81 4.55 -4.98 -1.33
N GLY A 82 5.86 -4.80 -1.26
CA GLY A 82 6.78 -5.01 -2.39
C GLY A 82 7.96 -5.90 -2.00
N ASN A 83 8.96 -6.00 -2.87
CA ASN A 83 10.11 -6.89 -2.67
C ASN A 83 10.99 -6.47 -1.48
N HIS A 84 10.91 -5.23 -1.00
CA HIS A 84 11.63 -4.82 0.20
C HIS A 84 10.94 -5.21 1.51
N ASP A 85 9.69 -5.70 1.47
CA ASP A 85 8.85 -5.91 2.66
C ASP A 85 8.93 -7.34 3.22
N VAL A 86 10.14 -7.88 3.35
CA VAL A 86 10.42 -9.25 3.82
C VAL A 86 9.68 -9.66 5.10
N CYS A 87 9.52 -8.76 6.08
CA CYS A 87 8.76 -9.05 7.30
C CYS A 87 7.29 -9.41 7.08
N LEU A 88 6.73 -9.17 5.88
CA LEU A 88 5.36 -9.53 5.52
C LEU A 88 5.29 -10.84 4.71
N ASP A 89 6.42 -11.36 4.24
CA ASP A 89 6.47 -12.56 3.40
C ASP A 89 6.56 -13.82 4.26
N LYS A 90 5.46 -14.58 4.31
CA LYS A 90 5.35 -15.84 5.03
C LYS A 90 6.20 -16.98 4.44
N ASP A 91 6.57 -16.89 3.18
CA ASP A 91 7.37 -17.93 2.52
C ASP A 91 8.86 -17.72 2.82
N LEU A 92 9.27 -16.49 3.15
CA LEU A 92 10.60 -16.19 3.64
C LEU A 92 10.71 -16.20 5.18
N MET A 93 9.65 -15.85 5.89
CA MET A 93 9.66 -15.72 7.35
C MET A 93 8.98 -16.90 8.06
N GLY A 94 9.54 -17.32 9.20
CA GLY A 94 8.83 -18.18 10.15
C GLY A 94 8.82 -19.67 9.83
N GLN A 95 9.55 -20.10 8.80
CA GLN A 95 9.70 -21.52 8.48
C GLN A 95 10.67 -22.24 9.43
N PHE A 96 11.72 -21.56 9.89
CA PHE A 96 12.84 -22.21 10.60
C PHE A 96 13.23 -21.53 11.93
N ASP A 97 12.85 -20.28 12.16
CA ASP A 97 13.13 -19.54 13.40
C ASP A 97 11.84 -19.00 14.05
N PRO A 98 11.51 -19.40 15.29
CA PRO A 98 10.36 -18.86 16.04
C PRO A 98 10.37 -17.33 16.19
N ARG A 99 11.55 -16.70 16.17
CA ARG A 99 11.68 -15.23 16.23
C ARG A 99 11.18 -14.57 14.95
N GLU A 100 11.43 -15.17 13.79
CA GLU A 100 10.91 -14.71 12.51
C GLU A 100 9.40 -14.93 12.44
N GLY A 101 8.89 -16.06 12.95
CA GLY A 101 7.45 -16.30 13.05
C GLY A 101 6.74 -15.24 13.90
N LYS A 102 7.33 -14.85 15.03
CA LYS A 102 6.80 -13.73 15.84
C LYS A 102 6.87 -12.40 15.07
N MET A 103 7.98 -12.11 14.40
CA MET A 103 8.13 -10.88 13.62
C MET A 103 7.08 -10.78 12.50
N LEU A 104 6.83 -11.89 11.79
CA LEU A 104 5.78 -11.98 10.77
C LEU A 104 4.41 -11.67 11.38
N GLN A 105 4.05 -12.30 12.50
CA GLN A 105 2.77 -12.04 13.16
C GLN A 105 2.63 -10.57 13.57
N ASP A 106 3.67 -9.99 14.18
CA ASP A 106 3.67 -8.57 14.57
C ASP A 106 3.52 -7.64 13.35
N ALA A 107 4.13 -7.99 12.20
CA ALA A 107 4.03 -7.24 10.96
C ALA A 107 2.63 -7.35 10.32
N ILE A 108 2.04 -8.55 10.35
CA ILE A 108 0.65 -8.78 9.90
C ILE A 108 -0.33 -8.01 10.77
N ASP A 109 -0.17 -8.04 12.11
CA ASP A 109 -1.02 -7.29 13.04
C ASP A 109 -0.91 -5.78 12.80
N LEU A 110 0.28 -5.29 12.42
CA LEU A 110 0.49 -3.87 12.12
C LEU A 110 -0.30 -3.40 10.88
N VAL A 111 -0.45 -4.24 9.84
CA VAL A 111 -1.11 -3.86 8.59
C VAL A 111 -2.55 -4.39 8.45
N ARG A 112 -2.94 -5.43 9.20
CA ARG A 112 -4.29 -6.03 9.19
C ARG A 112 -5.07 -5.89 10.50
N GLY A 113 -4.40 -5.55 11.61
CA GLY A 113 -5.00 -5.52 12.94
C GLY A 113 -6.04 -4.40 13.13
N GLU A 114 -6.73 -4.44 14.26
CA GLU A 114 -7.83 -3.52 14.61
C GLU A 114 -7.44 -2.05 14.44
N GLU A 115 -6.23 -1.69 14.88
CA GLU A 115 -5.72 -0.34 14.80
C GLU A 115 -5.47 0.12 13.35
N ALA A 116 -5.12 -0.78 12.44
CA ALA A 116 -5.04 -0.49 11.01
C ALA A 116 -6.45 -0.24 10.46
N GLN A 117 -7.39 -1.12 10.75
CA GLN A 117 -8.79 -1.03 10.29
C GLN A 117 -9.47 0.26 10.76
N LYS A 118 -9.33 0.65 12.03
CA LYS A 118 -9.85 1.91 12.59
C LYS A 118 -9.34 3.15 11.85
N SER A 119 -8.16 3.07 11.25
CA SER A 119 -7.56 4.16 10.47
C SER A 119 -7.98 4.17 8.99
N GLY A 120 -8.85 3.24 8.57
CA GLY A 120 -9.27 3.06 7.19
C GLY A 120 -8.22 2.36 6.30
N LEU A 121 -7.27 1.64 6.92
CA LEU A 121 -6.21 0.93 6.22
C LEU A 121 -6.64 -0.48 5.83
N HIS A 122 -6.41 -0.83 4.57
CA HIS A 122 -6.63 -2.14 3.98
C HIS A 122 -5.35 -2.62 3.31
N TYR A 123 -4.69 -3.62 3.88
CA TYR A 123 -3.59 -4.32 3.24
C TYR A 123 -4.13 -5.45 2.37
N LEU A 124 -3.66 -5.54 1.13
CA LEU A 124 -4.07 -6.56 0.16
C LEU A 124 -2.89 -7.43 -0.23
N GLU A 125 -3.10 -8.75 -0.22
CA GLU A 125 -2.14 -9.75 -0.66
C GLU A 125 -2.88 -10.78 -1.51
N TYR A 126 -2.78 -10.66 -2.84
CA TYR A 126 -3.52 -11.48 -3.81
C TYR A 126 -5.04 -11.51 -3.59
N GLU A 127 -5.59 -10.37 -3.17
CA GLU A 127 -7.00 -10.26 -2.81
C GLU A 127 -7.59 -8.92 -3.25
N ALA A 128 -8.91 -8.83 -3.23
CA ALA A 128 -9.64 -7.61 -3.57
C ALA A 128 -10.44 -7.08 -2.40
N THR A 129 -10.46 -5.76 -2.28
CA THR A 129 -11.40 -5.03 -1.40
C THR A 129 -12.41 -4.25 -2.23
N SER A 130 -13.53 -3.89 -1.62
CA SER A 130 -14.54 -3.01 -2.22
C SER A 130 -15.00 -1.98 -1.21
N PHE A 131 -15.19 -0.75 -1.68
CA PHE A 131 -15.66 0.36 -0.85
C PHE A 131 -16.54 1.29 -1.66
N VAL A 132 -17.34 2.10 -0.96
CA VAL A 132 -18.14 3.16 -1.58
C VAL A 132 -17.48 4.48 -1.23
N CYS A 133 -17.21 5.28 -2.27
CA CYS A 133 -16.68 6.62 -2.10
C CYS A 133 -17.39 7.56 -3.06
N ARG A 134 -17.86 8.71 -2.56
CA ARG A 134 -18.51 9.75 -3.38
C ARG A 134 -19.67 9.20 -4.24
N GLY A 135 -20.44 8.25 -3.69
CA GLY A 135 -21.59 7.64 -4.36
C GLY A 135 -21.25 6.57 -5.42
N ARG A 136 -19.96 6.22 -5.58
CA ARG A 136 -19.49 5.19 -6.51
C ARG A 136 -18.92 4.00 -5.75
N LYS A 137 -19.22 2.78 -6.22
CA LYS A 137 -18.61 1.54 -5.72
C LYS A 137 -17.32 1.29 -6.48
N TRP A 138 -16.23 1.11 -5.74
CA TRP A 138 -14.91 0.76 -6.25
C TRP A 138 -14.58 -0.67 -5.82
N LYS A 139 -13.88 -1.40 -6.68
CA LYS A 139 -13.24 -2.68 -6.37
C LYS A 139 -11.77 -2.57 -6.75
N VAL A 140 -10.88 -2.88 -5.82
CA VAL A 140 -9.43 -2.79 -6.00
C VAL A 140 -8.85 -4.16 -5.66
N PHE A 141 -8.07 -4.71 -6.58
CA PHE A 141 -7.26 -5.92 -6.36
C PHE A 141 -5.82 -5.49 -6.10
N GLY A 142 -5.16 -6.13 -5.15
CA GLY A 142 -3.76 -5.87 -4.82
C GLY A 142 -2.94 -7.15 -4.85
N SER A 143 -1.81 -7.10 -5.53
CA SER A 143 -0.82 -8.19 -5.62
C SER A 143 0.54 -7.61 -5.25
N PRO A 144 1.24 -8.19 -4.26
CA PRO A 144 2.60 -7.77 -3.90
C PRO A 144 3.67 -8.38 -4.83
N ALA A 145 3.25 -9.15 -5.84
CA ALA A 145 4.14 -9.84 -6.76
C ALA A 145 5.14 -8.87 -7.40
N ALA A 146 6.42 -9.15 -7.21
CA ALA A 146 7.53 -8.37 -7.74
C ALA A 146 8.42 -9.25 -8.64
N PRO A 147 8.97 -8.73 -9.74
CA PRO A 147 9.94 -9.50 -10.52
C PRO A 147 11.16 -9.89 -9.68
N PHE A 148 11.72 -11.06 -9.94
CA PHE A 148 12.98 -11.48 -9.30
C PHE A 148 14.11 -10.47 -9.58
N TYR A 149 14.73 -10.01 -8.50
CA TYR A 149 15.85 -9.09 -8.47
C TYR A 149 17.06 -9.71 -7.76
N ASN A 150 16.87 -10.31 -6.57
CA ASN A 150 17.90 -11.03 -5.83
C ASN A 150 17.30 -12.01 -4.81
N TYR A 151 18.15 -12.78 -4.11
CA TYR A 151 17.67 -13.81 -3.15
C TYR A 151 17.16 -13.27 -1.80
N GLU A 152 17.26 -11.96 -1.54
CA GLU A 152 16.84 -11.33 -0.28
C GLU A 152 15.46 -10.66 -0.39
N GLY A 153 14.87 -10.59 -1.58
CA GLY A 153 13.59 -9.90 -1.81
C GLY A 153 12.37 -10.78 -1.55
N ALA A 154 11.31 -10.13 -1.10
CA ALA A 154 9.99 -10.70 -0.82
C ALA A 154 9.10 -10.82 -2.07
N PHE A 155 8.12 -11.72 -2.05
CA PHE A 155 7.05 -11.82 -3.06
C PHE A 155 7.55 -11.91 -4.51
N GLN A 156 8.75 -12.46 -4.71
CA GLN A 156 9.38 -12.46 -6.03
C GLN A 156 8.89 -13.61 -6.91
N TYR A 157 8.66 -13.33 -8.19
CA TYR A 157 8.34 -14.31 -9.22
C TYR A 157 9.37 -14.29 -10.35
N THR A 158 9.56 -15.44 -10.99
CA THR A 158 10.31 -15.57 -12.25
C THR A 158 9.35 -15.68 -13.44
N ASP A 159 9.86 -15.54 -14.66
CA ASP A 159 9.03 -15.69 -15.88
C ASP A 159 8.35 -17.07 -15.98
N GLU A 160 8.86 -18.08 -15.28
CA GLU A 160 8.29 -19.44 -15.23
C GLU A 160 7.07 -19.53 -14.29
N ASP A 161 6.99 -18.67 -13.28
CA ASP A 161 5.95 -18.71 -12.24
C ASP A 161 4.64 -18.02 -12.68
N GLY A 162 4.74 -17.03 -13.58
CA GLY A 162 3.64 -16.15 -13.99
C GLY A 162 3.23 -15.14 -12.91
N ALA A 163 2.91 -13.90 -13.30
CA ALA A 163 2.41 -12.89 -12.36
C ALA A 163 0.91 -13.10 -12.08
N TYR A 164 0.53 -13.29 -10.82
CA TYR A 164 -0.86 -13.45 -10.35
C TYR A 164 -1.53 -12.14 -9.94
#